data_AF-A0A0C5XID1-F1
#
_entry.id   AF-A0A0C5XID1-F1
#
_cell.length_a   1.000
_cell.length_b   1.000
_cell.length_c   1.000
_cell.angle_alpha   90.00
_cell.angle_beta   90.00
_cell.angle_gamma   90.00
#
_symmetry.space_group_name_H-M   'P 1'
#
loop_
_entity.id
_entity.type
_entity.pdbx_description
1 polymer ?
#
loop_
_entity_poly.entity_id
_entity_poly.type
_entity_poly.pdbx_seq_one_letter_code
_entity_poly.pdbx_strand_id
1 'polypeptide(L)'
;MSHKSYAVGSSFAQALSRADAILRDAGPMRLRPVDFVNAARFCAEEAHAALQRDPARARELLINGASRMLAVAEMLERPAEPAGAADVIPFPARGRRPILRAVQ
;
A
#
# COMPACT_ATOMS: atom_id res chain seq x y z
N MET A 1 8.43 35.29 14.36
CA MET A 1 8.15 33.86 14.56
C MET A 1 9.02 33.07 13.60
N SER A 2 10.07 32.43 14.11
CA SER A 2 11.09 31.76 13.28
C SER A 2 10.53 30.42 12.80
N HIS A 3 10.32 30.27 11.49
CA HIS A 3 9.99 29.00 10.87
C HIS A 3 11.18 28.07 11.06
N LYS A 4 11.00 27.02 11.89
CA LYS A 4 11.92 25.88 11.94
C LYS A 4 11.88 25.20 10.58
N SER A 5 12.71 25.66 9.65
CA SER A 5 13.02 24.95 8.42
C SER A 5 13.66 23.63 8.84
N TYR A 6 12.87 22.56 8.90
CA TYR A 6 13.40 21.22 9.08
C TYR A 6 14.33 20.97 7.90
N ALA A 7 15.63 20.84 8.17
CA ALA A 7 16.56 20.31 7.19
C ALA A 7 16.08 18.90 6.86
N VAL A 8 15.37 18.76 5.74
CA VAL A 8 14.93 17.48 5.22
C VAL A 8 16.19 16.74 4.80
N GLY A 9 16.68 15.86 5.67
CA GLY A 9 17.92 15.11 5.44
C GLY A 9 17.81 14.17 4.24
N SER A 10 18.94 13.82 3.63
CA SER A 10 19.02 12.90 2.48
C SER A 10 18.29 11.57 2.71
N SER A 11 18.22 11.10 3.96
CA SER A 11 17.46 9.89 4.35
C SER A 11 15.95 10.03 4.17
N PHE A 12 15.37 11.22 4.39
CA PHE A 12 13.94 11.47 4.17
C PHE A 12 13.62 11.51 2.67
N ALA A 13 14.43 12.24 1.88
CA ALA A 13 14.28 12.24 0.42
C ALA A 13 14.38 10.81 -0.15
N GLN A 14 15.33 10.02 0.37
CA GLN A 14 15.47 8.60 0.00
C GLN A 14 14.24 7.77 0.38
N ALA A 15 13.67 7.99 1.57
CA ALA A 15 12.45 7.31 1.99
C ALA A 15 11.24 7.69 1.12
N LEU A 16 11.10 8.97 0.77
CA LEU A 16 10.02 9.47 -0.07
C LEU A 16 10.10 8.91 -1.50
N SER A 17 11.28 8.92 -2.12
CA SER A 17 11.48 8.30 -3.44
C SER A 17 11.16 6.80 -3.44
N ARG A 18 11.49 6.08 -2.36
CA ARG A 18 11.14 4.66 -2.21
C ARG A 18 9.64 4.47 -1.98
N ALA A 19 8.97 5.36 -1.27
CA ALA A 19 7.53 5.30 -1.02
C ALA A 19 6.75 5.45 -2.34
N ASP A 20 7.11 6.43 -3.16
CA ASP A 20 6.53 6.64 -4.49
C ASP A 20 6.75 5.43 -5.41
N ALA A 21 7.94 4.82 -5.39
CA ALA A 21 8.20 3.57 -6.12
C ALA A 21 7.31 2.40 -5.64
N ILE A 22 7.15 2.24 -4.32
CA ILE A 22 6.28 1.23 -3.71
C ILE A 22 4.83 1.42 -4.19
N LEU A 23 4.32 2.65 -4.22
CA LEU A 23 2.95 2.95 -4.62
C LEU A 23 2.72 2.72 -6.12
N ARG A 24 3.72 2.97 -6.97
CA ARG A 24 3.68 2.67 -8.42
C ARG A 24 3.69 1.16 -8.69
N ASP A 25 4.58 0.43 -8.02
CA ASP A 25 4.73 -1.02 -8.18
C ASP A 25 3.58 -1.82 -7.55
N ALA A 26 2.91 -1.26 -6.53
CA ALA A 26 1.77 -1.91 -5.88
C ALA A 26 0.65 -2.26 -6.88
N GLY A 27 0.52 -1.52 -8.00
CA GLY A 27 -0.36 -1.88 -9.12
C GLY A 27 -1.79 -2.29 -8.70
N PRO A 28 -2.53 -3.07 -9.52
CA PRO A 28 -3.86 -3.56 -9.14
C PRO A 28 -3.83 -4.63 -8.02
N MET A 29 -2.67 -4.92 -7.45
CA MET A 29 -2.54 -5.84 -6.31
C MET A 29 -3.02 -5.08 -5.07
N ARG A 30 -4.17 -5.48 -4.51
CA ARG A 30 -4.77 -4.93 -3.29
C ARG A 30 -3.92 -5.21 -2.05
N LEU A 31 -2.69 -4.72 -1.99
CA LEU A 31 -1.91 -4.70 -0.76
C LEU A 31 -2.62 -3.76 0.21
N ARG A 32 -2.97 -4.28 1.39
CA ARG A 32 -3.73 -3.50 2.37
C ARG A 32 -2.76 -2.64 3.17
N PRO A 33 -3.20 -1.46 3.67
CA PRO A 33 -2.39 -0.63 4.56
C PRO A 33 -1.73 -1.40 5.72
N VAL A 34 -2.43 -2.39 6.28
CA VAL A 34 -1.91 -3.24 7.37
C VAL A 34 -0.66 -4.05 6.98
N ASP A 35 -0.56 -4.48 5.73
CA ASP A 35 0.55 -5.31 5.26
C ASP A 35 1.85 -4.47 5.21
N PHE A 36 1.74 -3.19 4.82
CA PHE A 36 2.84 -2.23 4.86
C PHE A 36 3.25 -1.85 6.29
N VAL A 37 2.29 -1.66 7.19
CA VAL A 37 2.56 -1.37 8.61
C VAL A 37 3.32 -2.52 9.27
N ASN A 38 2.91 -3.76 9.01
CA ASN A 38 3.61 -4.95 9.53
C ASN A 38 5.04 -5.04 9.00
N ALA A 39 5.25 -4.80 7.71
CA ALA A 39 6.58 -4.78 7.11
C ALA A 39 7.46 -3.65 7.69
N ALA A 40 6.88 -2.47 7.95
CA ALA A 40 7.61 -1.37 8.57
C ALA A 40 8.02 -1.67 10.01
N ARG A 41 7.15 -2.33 10.79
CA ARG A 41 7.47 -2.82 12.13
C ARG A 41 8.64 -3.79 12.10
N PHE A 42 8.60 -4.79 11.21
CA PHE A 42 9.69 -5.75 11.06
C PHE A 42 11.02 -5.04 10.74
N CYS A 43 11.01 -4.05 9.85
CA CYS A 43 12.21 -3.27 9.56
C CYS A 43 12.76 -2.53 10.80
N ALA A 44 11.89 -2.02 11.69
CA ALA A 44 12.33 -1.35 12.91
C ALA A 44 12.95 -2.33 13.92
N GLU A 45 12.36 -3.52 14.09
CA GLU A 45 12.89 -4.57 14.96
C GLU A 45 14.28 -5.04 14.48
N GLU A 46 14.42 -5.31 13.17
CA GLU A 46 15.69 -5.72 12.57
C GLU A 46 16.74 -4.59 12.62
N ALA A 47 16.33 -3.34 12.42
CA ALA A 47 17.23 -2.19 12.54
C ALA A 47 17.79 -2.06 13.95
N HIS A 48 16.95 -2.28 14.96
CA HIS A 48 17.36 -2.26 16.35
C HIS A 48 18.40 -3.36 16.65
N ALA A 49 18.18 -4.57 16.14
CA ALA A 49 19.13 -5.67 16.28
C ALA A 49 20.46 -5.39 15.54
N ALA A 50 20.40 -4.74 14.38
CA ALA A 50 21.57 -4.40 13.56
C ALA A 50 22.39 -3.22 14.11
N LEU A 51 21.79 -2.33 14.92
CA LEU A 51 22.36 -1.01 15.25
C LEU A 51 23.79 -1.04 15.80
N GLN A 52 24.11 -2.05 16.61
CA GLN A 52 25.42 -2.20 17.28
C GLN A 52 26.46 -2.91 16.41
N ARG A 53 26.02 -3.69 15.41
CA ARG A 53 26.89 -4.56 14.60
C ARG A 53 27.12 -4.00 13.20
N ASP A 54 26.08 -3.42 12.62
CA ASP A 54 26.08 -2.86 11.28
C ASP A 54 25.14 -1.64 11.22
N PRO A 55 25.67 -0.44 11.53
CA PRO A 55 24.89 0.79 11.51
C PRO A 55 24.44 1.18 10.09
N ALA A 56 25.17 0.75 9.05
CA ALA A 56 24.78 1.01 7.66
C ALA A 56 23.51 0.20 7.32
N ARG A 57 23.49 -1.08 7.69
CA ARG A 57 22.30 -1.92 7.53
C ARG A 57 21.12 -1.42 8.36
N ALA A 58 21.36 -1.01 9.61
CA ALA A 58 20.32 -0.42 10.45
C ALA A 58 19.71 0.83 9.80
N ARG A 59 20.55 1.72 9.24
CA ARG A 59 20.08 2.90 8.49
C ARG A 59 19.21 2.51 7.29
N GLU A 60 19.62 1.52 6.51
CA GLU A 60 18.83 1.06 5.36
C GLU A 60 17.46 0.52 5.77
N LEU A 61 17.43 -0.31 6.82
CA LEU A 61 16.19 -0.88 7.37
C LEU A 61 15.25 0.23 7.85
N LEU A 62 15.76 1.23 8.57
CA LEU A 62 14.97 2.38 9.01
C LEU A 62 14.38 3.15 7.83
N ILE A 63 15.16 3.41 6.79
CA ILE A 63 14.67 4.10 5.58
C ILE A 63 13.60 3.27 4.87
N ASN A 64 13.77 1.94 4.83
CA ASN A 64 12.83 1.01 4.23
C ASN A 64 11.51 0.90 5.01
N GLY A 65 11.58 0.96 6.35
CA GLY A 65 10.41 1.04 7.21
C GLY A 65 9.69 2.39 7.05
N ALA A 66 10.44 3.49 7.05
CA ALA A 66 9.89 4.83 6.87
C ALA A 66 9.18 4.99 5.51
N SER A 67 9.75 4.48 4.41
CA SER A 67 9.12 4.56 3.09
C SER A 67 7.77 3.83 3.05
N ARG A 68 7.63 2.70 3.77
CA ARG A 68 6.35 1.98 3.88
C ARG A 68 5.32 2.74 4.70
N MET A 69 5.74 3.38 5.80
CA MET A 69 4.85 4.21 6.59
C MET A 69 4.36 5.44 5.81
N LEU A 70 5.24 6.05 5.01
CA LEU A 70 4.86 7.15 4.10
C LEU A 70 3.86 6.67 3.05
N ALA A 71 4.11 5.51 2.42
CA ALA A 71 3.18 4.93 1.45
C ALA A 71 1.79 4.65 2.08
N VAL A 72 1.75 4.13 3.31
CA VAL A 72 0.50 3.93 4.05
C VAL A 72 -0.22 5.25 4.30
N ALA A 73 0.48 6.28 4.75
CA ALA A 73 -0.11 7.59 4.97
C ALA A 73 -0.78 8.12 3.69
N GLU A 74 -0.09 8.03 2.54
CA GLU A 74 -0.66 8.41 1.25
C GLU A 74 -1.87 7.55 0.84
N MET A 75 -1.84 6.24 1.10
CA MET A 75 -2.97 5.34 0.83
C MET A 75 -4.20 5.68 1.68
N LEU A 76 -4.01 6.19 2.90
CA LEU A 76 -5.10 6.60 3.78
C LEU A 76 -5.69 7.96 3.37
N GLU A 77 -4.88 8.86 2.82
CA GLU A 77 -5.32 10.16 2.30
C GLU A 77 -6.10 10.05 0.97
N ARG A 78 -5.86 8.98 0.22
CA ARG A 78 -6.65 8.63 -0.97
C ARG A 78 -7.67 7.56 -0.59
N PRO A 79 -8.86 7.94 -0.05
CA PRO A 79 -9.92 6.96 0.16
C PRO A 79 -10.12 6.24 -1.17
N ALA A 80 -10.04 4.91 -1.14
CA ALA A 80 -10.30 4.11 -2.32
C ALA A 80 -11.61 4.61 -2.93
N GLU A 81 -11.55 5.17 -4.14
CA GLU A 81 -12.77 5.32 -4.93
C GLU A 81 -13.42 3.94 -4.90
N PRO A 82 -14.70 3.84 -4.52
CA PRO A 82 -15.36 2.56 -4.50
C PRO A 82 -15.22 1.96 -5.90
N ALA A 83 -14.47 0.87 -6.00
CA ALA A 83 -14.42 0.05 -7.19
C ALA A 83 -15.83 -0.49 -7.43
N GLY A 84 -16.67 0.28 -8.11
CA GLY A 84 -18.12 0.08 -8.06
C GLY A 84 -18.97 0.98 -8.95
N ALA A 85 -18.44 1.52 -10.05
CA ALA A 85 -19.26 2.21 -11.06
C ALA A 85 -18.99 1.76 -12.51
N ALA A 86 -18.23 0.68 -12.74
CA ALA A 86 -17.87 0.26 -14.10
C ALA A 86 -18.02 -1.24 -14.40
N ASP A 87 -18.72 -2.02 -13.57
CA ASP A 87 -19.03 -3.43 -13.86
C ASP A 87 -20.49 -3.79 -13.56
N VAL A 88 -21.43 -2.91 -13.96
CA VAL A 88 -22.78 -3.39 -14.30
C VAL A 88 -22.68 -4.05 -15.65
N ILE A 89 -22.22 -5.30 -15.68
CA ILE A 89 -22.51 -6.17 -16.84
C ILE A 89 -24.03 -6.34 -16.81
N PRO A 90 -24.78 -5.92 -17.85
CA PRO A 90 -26.19 -6.26 -17.92
C PRO A 90 -26.28 -7.78 -17.96
N PHE A 91 -26.90 -8.36 -16.94
CA PHE A 91 -27.29 -9.77 -16.94
C PHE A 91 -28.06 -10.02 -18.25
N PRO A 92 -27.65 -10.92 -19.15
CA PRO A 92 -28.45 -11.21 -20.32
C PRO A 92 -29.78 -11.77 -19.82
N ALA A 93 -30.86 -11.06 -20.17
CA ALA A 93 -32.23 -11.46 -19.91
C ALA A 93 -32.35 -12.96 -20.22
N ARG A 94 -32.75 -13.75 -19.22
CA ARG A 94 -32.93 -15.20 -19.34
C ARG A 94 -33.93 -15.51 -20.45
N GLY A 95 -33.43 -15.68 -21.67
CA GLY A 95 -34.08 -16.45 -22.71
C GLY A 95 -33.96 -17.93 -22.37
N ARG A 96 -34.77 -18.41 -21.41
CA ARG A 96 -35.03 -19.84 -21.25
C ARG A 96 -36.53 -20.07 -21.42
N ARG A 97 -36.85 -20.75 -22.52
CA ARG A 97 -38.18 -21.17 -22.98
C ARG A 97 -38.97 -21.86 -21.85
N PRO A 98 -40.30 -21.74 -21.85
CA PRO A 98 -41.14 -22.45 -20.87
C PRO A 98 -40.94 -23.96 -21.00
N ILE A 99 -40.78 -24.61 -19.85
CA ILE A 99 -40.74 -26.06 -19.72
C ILE A 99 -42.17 -26.55 -19.97
N LEU A 100 -42.43 -27.11 -21.16
CA LEU A 100 -43.64 -27.86 -21.41
C LEU A 100 -43.60 -29.11 -20.53
N ARG A 101 -44.48 -29.10 -19.53
CA ARG A 101 -44.78 -30.21 -18.64
C ARG A 101 -45.31 -31.36 -19.50
N ALA A 102 -44.66 -32.52 -19.44
CA ALA A 102 -45.28 -33.76 -19.89
C ALA A 102 -46.47 -34.04 -18.96
N VAL A 103 -47.66 -34.12 -19.54
CA VAL A 103 -48.82 -34.80 -18.95
C VAL A 103 -49.14 -35.94 -19.92
N GLN A 104 -49.33 -37.11 -19.33
CA GLN A 104 -49.63 -38.39 -19.96
C GLN A 104 -50.82 -38.33 -20.92
#